data_AF-A0A956NME7-F1
#
_entry.id   AF-A0A956NME7-F1
#
_cell.length_a   1.000
_cell.length_b   1.000
_cell.length_c   1.000
_cell.angle_alpha   90.00
_cell.angle_beta   90.00
_cell.angle_gamma   90.00
#
_symmetry.space_group_name_H-M   'P 1'
#
loop_
_entity.id
_entity.type
_entity.pdbx_description
1 polymer ?
#
loop_
_entity_poly.entity_id
_entity_poly.type
_entity_poly.pdbx_seq_one_letter_code
_entity_poly.pdbx_strand_id
1 'polypeptide(L)'
;LLVGMICFFSLMIYHRVQENQITQFIARKERVFLKHGQTNLRTGNVGSTHVVASIPTDDAGKKIGLVENRMVEYVHQKLGEAKPTGNINRILLVDSRLGKTNFRKVRALVIKSEEYHLSTLDIEKDGEESIGELLLTEDQQLFTLKRFFTDSDAAREILSNKLKEKLDQSSLSESEKTHQLNLFGDIYLDRLPFSYEDSQLKVKIVQGSQETTLSIPISELYPVLNSDYLSEADVAGYKEYLQELEELERRKTARNISLTFDDGPI
;
A
#
# COMPACT_ATOMS: atom_id res chain seq x y z
N LEU A 1 -8.86 34.24 52.06
CA LEU A 1 -8.68 35.05 50.83
C LEU A 1 -7.32 34.84 50.17
N LEU A 2 -6.19 35.01 50.88
CA LEU A 2 -4.84 34.84 50.31
C LEU A 2 -4.55 33.43 49.75
N VAL A 3 -4.88 32.37 50.51
CA VAL A 3 -4.67 30.97 50.10
C VAL A 3 -5.52 30.62 48.87
N GLY A 4 -6.76 31.12 48.81
CA GLY A 4 -7.65 30.93 47.66
C GLY A 4 -7.13 31.60 46.38
N MET A 5 -6.54 32.80 46.50
CA MET A 5 -5.87 33.45 45.36
C MET A 5 -4.62 32.69 44.91
N ILE A 6 -3.78 32.21 45.84
CA ILE A 6 -2.58 31.45 45.50
C ILE A 6 -2.94 30.16 44.74
N CYS A 7 -3.93 29.41 45.21
CA CYS A 7 -4.41 28.20 44.51
C CYS A 7 -4.98 28.53 43.11
N PHE A 8 -5.68 29.65 42.97
CA PHE A 8 -6.22 30.10 41.68
C PHE A 8 -5.10 30.51 40.70
N PHE A 9 -4.11 31.29 41.17
CA PHE A 9 -2.96 31.68 40.35
C PHE A 9 -2.09 30.47 39.96
N SER A 10 -1.88 29.50 40.86
CA SER A 10 -1.14 28.28 40.53
C SER A 10 -1.86 27.44 39.47
N LEU A 11 -3.19 27.35 39.53
CA LEU A 11 -4.00 26.68 38.51
C LEU A 11 -3.92 27.39 37.15
N MET A 12 -3.97 28.72 37.12
CA MET A 12 -3.81 29.47 35.87
C MET A 12 -2.42 29.34 35.25
N ILE A 13 -1.37 29.40 36.08
CA ILE A 13 0.02 29.22 35.62
C ILE A 13 0.20 27.80 35.07
N TYR A 14 -0.33 26.80 35.78
CA TYR A 14 -0.30 25.41 35.36
C TYR A 14 -0.95 25.21 33.98
N HIS A 15 -2.18 25.69 33.78
CA HIS A 15 -2.86 25.60 32.48
C HIS A 15 -2.07 26.27 31.36
N ARG A 16 -1.52 27.48 31.62
CA ARG A 16 -0.74 28.23 30.62
C ARG A 16 0.57 27.52 30.26
N VAL A 17 1.22 26.88 31.22
CA VAL A 17 2.45 26.10 30.96
C VAL A 17 2.14 24.89 30.09
N GLN A 18 1.07 24.13 30.40
CA GLN A 18 0.65 22.99 29.57
C GLN A 18 0.28 23.41 28.14
N GLU A 19 -0.52 24.47 27.96
CA GLU A 19 -0.88 24.97 26.62
C GLU A 19 0.35 25.34 25.79
N ASN A 20 1.35 25.97 26.41
CA ASN A 20 2.60 26.34 25.74
C ASN A 20 3.43 25.10 25.36
N GLN A 21 3.51 24.08 26.23
CA GLN A 21 4.19 22.82 25.94
C GLN A 21 3.54 22.10 24.74
N ILE A 22 2.21 21.98 24.74
CA ILE A 22 1.44 21.39 23.62
C ILE A 22 1.75 22.13 22.33
N THR A 23 1.64 23.46 22.35
CA THR A 23 1.88 24.31 21.17
C THR A 23 3.30 24.14 20.63
N GLN A 24 4.30 24.14 21.51
CA GLN A 24 5.70 23.96 21.11
C GLN A 24 5.98 22.56 20.56
N PHE A 25 5.37 21.54 21.16
CA PHE A 25 5.51 20.16 20.71
C PHE A 25 4.92 19.97 19.31
N ILE A 26 3.69 20.44 19.09
CA ILE A 26 3.02 20.40 17.77
C ILE A 26 3.87 21.15 16.74
N ALA A 27 4.25 22.40 17.04
CA ALA A 27 5.05 23.22 16.13
C ALA A 27 6.43 22.60 15.80
N ARG A 28 6.99 21.78 16.70
CA ARG A 28 8.22 21.03 16.43
C ARG A 28 7.95 19.86 15.48
N LYS A 29 6.88 19.09 15.70
CA LYS A 29 6.49 17.97 14.85
C LYS A 29 6.08 18.41 13.45
N GLU A 30 5.31 19.48 13.32
CA GLU A 30 4.96 20.11 12.04
C GLU A 30 6.20 20.52 11.26
N ARG A 31 7.18 21.15 11.92
CA ARG A 31 8.47 21.50 11.29
C ARG A 31 9.23 20.27 10.80
N VAL A 32 9.13 19.14 11.48
CA VAL A 32 9.74 17.88 11.02
C VAL A 32 9.02 17.36 9.78
N PHE A 33 7.69 17.38 9.77
CA PHE A 33 6.91 16.97 8.60
C PHE A 33 7.20 17.82 7.35
N LEU A 34 7.28 19.14 7.51
CA LEU A 34 7.59 20.07 6.42
C LEU A 34 9.02 19.94 5.89
N LYS A 35 9.94 19.36 6.67
CA LYS A 35 11.32 19.09 6.23
C LYS A 35 11.46 17.79 5.45
N HIS A 36 10.56 16.83 5.66
CA HIS A 36 10.68 15.48 5.09
C HIS A 36 9.99 15.30 3.73
N GLY A 37 9.42 16.35 3.15
CA GLY A 37 8.88 16.31 1.79
C GLY A 37 7.88 17.42 1.52
N GLN A 38 7.32 17.40 0.32
CA GLN A 38 6.20 18.28 -0.02
C GLN A 38 4.92 17.72 0.61
N THR A 39 4.40 18.44 1.61
CA THR A 39 3.23 18.02 2.37
C THR A 39 2.29 19.19 2.63
N ASN A 40 1.01 18.87 2.77
CA ASN A 40 -0.01 19.78 3.26
C ASN A 40 -0.44 19.35 4.65
N LEU A 41 -0.19 20.20 5.64
CA LEU A 41 -0.61 19.94 7.01
C LEU A 41 -2.11 20.20 7.15
N ARG A 42 -2.81 19.25 7.78
CA ARG A 42 -4.16 19.42 8.28
C ARG A 42 -4.19 19.18 9.77
N THR A 43 -4.88 20.05 10.49
CA THR A 43 -5.03 19.95 11.93
C THR A 43 -6.50 20.01 12.32
N GLY A 44 -6.89 19.31 13.37
CA GLY A 44 -8.24 19.31 13.88
C GLY A 44 -8.33 18.69 15.27
N ASN A 45 -9.49 18.79 15.90
CA ASN A 45 -9.74 18.18 17.20
C ASN A 45 -10.89 17.18 17.09
N VAL A 46 -10.74 16.01 17.71
CA VAL A 46 -11.80 15.02 17.88
C VAL A 46 -11.85 14.66 19.35
N GLY A 47 -12.96 14.98 20.02
CA GLY A 47 -13.05 14.88 21.48
C GLY A 47 -11.95 15.71 22.17
N SER A 48 -11.12 15.04 22.98
CA SER A 48 -9.95 15.61 23.67
C SER A 48 -8.62 15.35 22.97
N THR A 49 -8.65 14.84 21.73
CA THR A 49 -7.46 14.52 20.94
C THR A 49 -7.22 15.60 19.89
N HIS A 50 -6.02 16.17 19.87
CA HIS A 50 -5.56 17.01 18.77
C HIS A 50 -4.93 16.14 17.68
N VAL A 51 -5.40 16.28 16.44
CA VAL A 51 -4.94 15.51 15.30
C VAL A 51 -4.13 16.40 14.38
N VAL A 52 -2.94 15.93 13.99
CA VAL A 52 -2.09 16.56 12.97
C VAL A 52 -1.82 15.53 11.87
N ALA A 53 -2.32 15.78 10.68
CA ALA A 53 -2.11 14.94 9.50
C ALA A 53 -1.19 15.64 8.50
N SER A 54 -0.07 15.00 8.15
CA SER A 54 0.86 15.44 7.12
C SER A 54 0.55 14.75 5.79
N ILE A 55 -0.31 15.36 4.99
CA ILE A 55 -0.79 14.79 3.73
C ILE A 55 0.26 15.02 2.65
N PRO A 56 0.75 13.99 1.94
CA PRO A 56 1.75 14.18 0.90
C PRO A 56 1.13 14.86 -0.34
N THR A 57 1.95 15.64 -1.03
CA THR A 57 1.59 16.26 -2.31
C THR A 57 2.37 15.65 -3.46
N ASP A 58 1.88 15.86 -4.67
CA ASP A 58 2.64 15.63 -5.90
C ASP A 58 3.63 16.76 -6.17
N ASP A 59 4.41 16.63 -7.24
CA ASP A 59 5.44 17.60 -7.63
C ASP A 59 4.87 18.99 -7.98
N ALA A 60 3.58 19.06 -8.28
CA ALA A 60 2.85 20.30 -8.51
C ALA A 60 2.28 20.91 -7.20
N GLY A 61 2.54 20.29 -6.05
CA GLY A 61 2.04 20.72 -4.74
C GLY A 61 0.57 20.37 -4.49
N LYS A 62 -0.07 19.58 -5.35
CA LYS A 62 -1.46 19.13 -5.17
C LYS A 62 -1.48 17.89 -4.27
N LYS A 63 -2.45 17.86 -3.34
CA LYS A 63 -2.64 16.74 -2.42
C LYS A 63 -2.90 15.43 -3.16
N ILE A 64 -2.26 14.36 -2.67
CA ILE A 64 -2.56 13.00 -3.11
C ILE A 64 -3.85 12.55 -2.41
N GLY A 65 -4.99 12.73 -3.08
CA GLY A 65 -6.32 12.51 -2.50
C GLY A 65 -6.55 11.09 -1.94
N LEU A 66 -5.93 10.07 -2.54
CA LEU A 66 -6.04 8.70 -2.02
C LEU A 66 -5.41 8.52 -0.63
N VAL A 67 -4.25 9.14 -0.41
CA VAL A 67 -3.56 9.10 0.89
C VAL A 67 -4.34 9.93 1.92
N GLU A 68 -4.84 11.11 1.52
CA GLU A 68 -5.70 11.95 2.36
C GLU A 68 -6.94 11.18 2.83
N ASN A 69 -7.65 10.52 1.92
CA ASN A 69 -8.84 9.73 2.25
C ASN A 69 -8.50 8.59 3.22
N ARG A 70 -7.40 7.87 2.98
CA ARG A 70 -6.97 6.77 3.86
C ARG A 70 -6.63 7.27 5.28
N MET A 71 -5.98 8.42 5.40
CA MET A 71 -5.69 9.06 6.69
C MET A 71 -6.98 9.50 7.40
N VAL A 72 -7.94 10.08 6.68
CA VAL A 72 -9.23 10.51 7.23
C VAL A 72 -10.06 9.31 7.72
N GLU A 73 -10.17 8.26 6.90
CA GLU A 73 -10.84 7.02 7.28
C GLU A 73 -10.25 6.43 8.56
N TYR A 74 -8.92 6.39 8.63
CA TYR A 74 -8.22 5.91 9.81
C TYR A 74 -8.53 6.75 11.06
N VAL A 75 -8.49 8.08 10.97
CA VAL A 75 -8.80 8.97 12.10
C VAL A 75 -10.24 8.77 12.56
N HIS A 76 -11.20 8.66 11.63
CA HIS A 76 -12.60 8.38 11.98
C HIS A 76 -12.77 7.01 12.64
N GLN A 77 -12.11 5.96 12.14
CA GLN A 77 -12.17 4.64 12.75
C GLN A 77 -11.57 4.61 14.16
N LYS A 78 -10.47 5.34 14.39
CA LYS A 78 -9.76 5.35 15.68
C LYS A 78 -10.40 6.25 16.73
N LEU A 79 -10.88 7.43 16.34
CA LEU A 79 -11.36 8.46 17.27
C LEU A 79 -12.87 8.71 17.22
N GLY A 80 -13.56 8.24 16.18
CA GLY A 80 -14.96 8.54 15.92
C GLY A 80 -15.18 9.99 15.48
N GLU A 81 -16.39 10.52 15.73
CA GLU A 81 -16.82 11.86 15.29
C GLU A 81 -17.20 12.76 16.49
N ALA A 82 -16.56 12.54 17.65
CA ALA A 82 -16.84 13.31 18.85
C ALA A 82 -16.50 14.79 18.66
N LYS A 83 -17.42 15.67 19.07
CA LYS A 83 -17.19 17.13 19.03
C LYS A 83 -15.98 17.51 19.92
N PRO A 84 -15.20 18.53 19.54
CA PRO A 84 -14.10 19.02 20.37
C PRO A 84 -14.57 19.42 21.76
N THR A 85 -13.85 18.97 22.80
CA THR A 85 -14.17 19.29 24.20
C THR A 85 -13.54 20.61 24.67
N GLY A 86 -12.56 21.13 23.92
CA GLY A 86 -11.76 22.30 24.27
C GLY A 86 -10.53 21.99 25.13
N ASN A 87 -10.49 20.82 25.79
CA ASN A 87 -9.34 20.36 26.57
C ASN A 87 -8.60 19.26 25.81
N ILE A 88 -7.34 19.51 25.46
CA ILE A 88 -6.49 18.53 24.77
C ILE A 88 -5.75 17.72 25.84
N ASN A 89 -5.86 16.39 25.81
CA ASN A 89 -5.08 15.48 26.65
C ASN A 89 -4.35 14.39 25.85
N ARG A 90 -4.56 14.34 24.53
CA ARG A 90 -3.86 13.43 23.61
C ARG A 90 -3.54 14.13 22.30
N ILE A 91 -2.47 13.69 21.65
CA ILE A 91 -2.07 14.14 20.32
C ILE A 91 -1.93 12.91 19.42
N LEU A 92 -2.62 12.92 18.29
CA LEU A 92 -2.48 11.92 17.24
C LEU A 92 -1.81 12.57 16.03
N LEU A 93 -0.62 12.09 15.69
CA LEU A 93 0.08 12.47 14.47
C LEU A 93 -0.15 11.39 13.42
N VAL A 94 -0.47 11.77 12.19
CA VAL A 94 -0.60 10.86 11.06
C VAL A 94 0.27 11.39 9.92
N ASP A 95 1.25 10.61 9.48
CA ASP A 95 2.13 10.97 8.37
C ASP A 95 2.26 9.83 7.37
N SER A 96 2.81 10.15 6.20
CA SER A 96 3.21 9.16 5.22
C SER A 96 4.68 9.33 4.88
N ARG A 97 5.36 8.22 4.64
CA ARG A 97 6.76 8.20 4.20
C ARG A 97 6.92 7.33 2.97
N LEU A 98 7.96 7.59 2.19
CA LEU A 98 8.32 6.72 1.07
C LEU A 98 8.65 5.33 1.60
N GLY A 99 7.94 4.34 1.07
CA GLY A 99 8.23 2.93 1.23
C GLY A 99 9.23 2.44 0.20
N LYS A 100 9.44 1.12 0.17
CA LYS A 100 10.26 0.46 -0.86
C LYS A 100 9.36 -0.34 -1.79
N THR A 101 9.67 -0.31 -3.08
CA THR A 101 9.02 -1.12 -4.10
C THR A 101 10.01 -1.45 -5.20
N ASN A 102 9.89 -2.65 -5.77
CA ASN A 102 10.67 -3.07 -6.94
C ASN A 102 9.91 -2.86 -8.26
N PHE A 103 8.65 -2.41 -8.20
CA PHE A 103 7.89 -2.04 -9.38
C PHE A 103 8.43 -0.72 -9.93
N ARG A 104 8.84 -0.71 -11.20
CA ARG A 104 9.20 0.54 -11.91
C ARG A 104 7.97 1.43 -12.05
N LYS A 105 8.18 2.75 -12.14
CA LYS A 105 7.09 3.75 -12.28
C LYS A 105 6.01 3.68 -11.18
N VAL A 106 6.36 3.09 -10.04
CA VAL A 106 5.48 2.97 -8.88
C VAL A 106 6.24 3.49 -7.66
N ARG A 107 5.56 4.29 -6.84
CA ARG A 107 6.04 4.73 -5.52
C ARG A 107 5.23 4.04 -4.43
N ALA A 108 5.91 3.59 -3.39
CA ALA A 108 5.26 3.12 -2.17
C ALA A 108 5.13 4.26 -1.17
N LEU A 109 3.95 4.41 -0.56
CA LEU A 109 3.71 5.32 0.55
C LEU A 109 3.20 4.54 1.75
N VAL A 110 4.02 4.47 2.79
CA VAL A 110 3.67 3.86 4.07
C VAL A 110 3.06 4.93 4.95
N ILE A 111 1.82 4.71 5.39
CA ILE A 111 1.10 5.61 6.27
C ILE A 111 1.27 5.12 7.70
N LYS A 112 1.66 6.03 8.60
CA LYS A 112 1.88 5.75 10.01
C LYS A 112 1.12 6.72 10.89
N SER A 113 0.88 6.31 12.12
CA SER A 113 0.50 7.24 13.18
C SER A 113 1.37 7.10 14.40
N GLU A 114 1.52 8.21 15.11
CA GLU A 114 2.13 8.29 16.43
C GLU A 114 1.12 8.90 17.40
N GLU A 115 0.95 8.27 18.55
CA GLU A 115 0.04 8.73 19.59
C GLU A 115 0.85 9.22 20.79
N TYR A 116 0.40 10.30 21.40
CA TYR A 116 1.02 10.89 22.58
C TYR A 116 -0.04 11.23 23.61
N HIS A 117 0.26 10.99 24.88
CA HIS A 117 -0.54 11.48 25.99
C HIS A 117 0.14 12.68 26.66
N LEU A 118 -0.67 13.53 27.25
CA LEU A 118 -0.19 14.62 28.10
C LEU A 118 -0.17 14.14 29.54
N SER A 119 1.01 14.12 30.14
CA SER A 119 1.17 13.99 31.59
C SER A 119 1.20 15.38 32.24
N THR A 120 1.26 15.44 33.56
CA THR A 120 1.21 16.71 34.32
C THR A 120 2.31 17.70 33.91
N LEU A 121 3.46 17.21 33.43
CA LEU A 121 4.62 18.05 33.11
C LEU A 121 5.24 17.78 31.72
N ASP A 122 4.86 16.68 31.06
CA ASP A 122 5.50 16.24 29.83
C ASP A 122 4.49 15.69 28.80
N ILE A 123 4.97 15.50 27.58
CA ILE A 123 4.24 14.86 26.49
C ILE A 123 5.00 13.59 26.14
N GLU A 124 4.36 12.44 26.34
CA GLU A 124 4.97 11.12 26.22
C GLU A 124 4.36 10.34 25.06
N LYS A 125 5.18 9.57 24.35
CA LYS A 125 4.72 8.74 23.22
C LYS A 125 4.01 7.50 23.77
N ASP A 126 2.73 7.36 23.47
CA ASP A 126 1.89 6.20 23.80
C ASP A 126 2.14 5.04 22.85
N GLY A 127 2.36 5.33 21.56
CA GLY A 127 2.45 4.29 20.56
C GLY A 127 2.79 4.80 19.17
N GLU A 128 3.11 3.83 18.30
CA GLU A 128 3.24 4.02 16.87
C GLU A 128 2.61 2.81 16.17
N GLU A 129 1.93 3.05 15.06
CA GLU A 129 1.33 2.00 14.26
C GLU A 129 1.46 2.30 12.77
N SER A 130 1.46 1.24 11.97
CA SER A 130 1.42 1.30 10.51
C SER A 130 -0.02 1.09 10.06
N ILE A 131 -0.59 2.09 9.38
CA ILE A 131 -1.99 2.09 8.90
C ILE A 131 -2.11 1.31 7.58
N GLY A 132 -1.01 1.18 6.86
CA GLY A 132 -0.90 0.42 5.62
C GLY A 132 0.06 1.07 4.64
N GLU A 133 0.24 0.39 3.52
CA GLU A 133 1.03 0.88 2.38
C GLU A 133 0.11 1.07 1.17
N LEU A 134 0.30 2.18 0.46
CA LEU A 134 -0.32 2.44 -0.82
C LEU A 134 0.77 2.45 -1.89
N LEU A 135 0.60 1.62 -2.92
CA LEU A 135 1.39 1.68 -4.13
C LEU A 135 0.70 2.64 -5.09
N LEU A 136 1.42 3.64 -5.58
CA LEU A 136 0.88 4.65 -6.50
C LEU A 136 1.70 4.68 -7.78
N THR A 137 1.04 4.75 -8.92
CA THR A 137 1.66 5.04 -10.21
C THR A 137 2.13 6.51 -10.28
N GLU A 138 2.89 6.87 -11.32
CA GLU A 138 3.36 8.25 -11.56
C GLU A 138 2.19 9.25 -11.71
N ASP A 139 1.07 8.84 -12.29
CA ASP A 139 -0.19 9.61 -12.37
C ASP A 139 -1.04 9.53 -11.08
N GLN A 140 -0.44 9.04 -10.00
CA GLN A 140 -1.00 9.01 -8.64
C GLN A 140 -2.24 8.15 -8.47
N GLN A 141 -2.46 7.21 -9.39
CA GLN A 141 -3.52 6.22 -9.26
C GLN A 141 -3.06 5.07 -8.37
N LEU A 142 -4.02 4.40 -7.72
CA LEU A 142 -3.70 3.20 -6.95
C LEU A 142 -3.16 2.11 -7.88
N PHE A 143 -1.97 1.63 -7.58
CA PHE A 143 -1.36 0.49 -8.24
C PHE A 143 -1.83 -0.80 -7.59
N THR A 144 -2.79 -1.47 -8.24
CA THR A 144 -3.31 -2.77 -7.84
C THR A 144 -2.63 -3.89 -8.63
N LEU A 145 -2.73 -5.13 -8.16
CA LEU A 145 -2.17 -6.28 -8.87
C LEU A 145 -2.73 -6.40 -10.30
N LYS A 146 -3.98 -6.00 -10.51
CA LYS A 146 -4.61 -5.93 -11.84
C LYS A 146 -3.79 -5.10 -12.83
N ARG A 147 -3.26 -3.95 -12.41
CA ARG A 147 -2.47 -3.05 -13.27
C ARG A 147 -1.12 -3.63 -13.68
N PHE A 148 -0.65 -4.64 -12.96
CA PHE A 148 0.58 -5.34 -13.32
C PHE A 148 0.43 -6.24 -14.54
N PHE A 149 -0.81 -6.49 -14.98
CA PHE A 149 -1.10 -7.34 -16.13
C PHE A 149 -1.72 -6.56 -17.28
N THR A 150 -1.37 -6.92 -18.51
CA THR A 150 -2.02 -6.44 -19.74
C THR A 150 -3.34 -7.16 -20.00
N ASP A 151 -3.42 -8.44 -19.61
CA ASP A 151 -4.62 -9.28 -19.65
C ASP A 151 -4.93 -9.82 -18.24
N SER A 152 -5.96 -9.25 -17.61
CA SER A 152 -6.35 -9.61 -16.26
C SER A 152 -7.02 -10.99 -16.16
N ASP A 153 -7.67 -11.45 -17.22
CA ASP A 153 -8.38 -12.73 -17.20
C ASP A 153 -7.40 -13.88 -17.39
N ALA A 154 -6.46 -13.74 -18.33
CA ALA A 154 -5.36 -14.70 -18.49
C ALA A 154 -4.45 -14.75 -17.24
N ALA A 155 -4.17 -13.60 -16.63
CA ALA A 155 -3.44 -13.57 -15.35
C ALA A 155 -4.20 -14.31 -14.23
N ARG A 156 -5.53 -14.14 -14.14
CA ARG A 156 -6.36 -14.86 -13.15
C ARG A 156 -6.28 -16.37 -13.36
N GLU A 157 -6.25 -16.84 -14.60
CA GLU A 157 -6.11 -18.25 -14.92
C GLU A 157 -4.76 -18.80 -14.43
N ILE A 158 -3.65 -18.10 -14.70
CA ILE A 158 -2.31 -18.49 -14.23
C ILE A 158 -2.28 -18.57 -12.69
N LEU A 159 -2.82 -17.55 -12.01
CA LEU A 159 -2.88 -17.53 -10.54
C LEU A 159 -3.75 -18.67 -9.97
N SER A 160 -4.88 -18.97 -10.62
CA SER A 160 -5.78 -20.06 -10.24
C SER A 160 -5.10 -21.41 -10.36
N ASN A 161 -4.38 -21.63 -11.47
CA ASN A 161 -3.62 -22.86 -11.69
C ASN A 161 -2.50 -23.01 -10.67
N LYS A 162 -1.78 -21.93 -10.34
CA LYS A 162 -0.76 -21.95 -9.29
C LYS A 162 -1.30 -22.21 -7.91
N LEU A 163 -2.48 -21.66 -7.58
CA LEU A 163 -3.15 -22.00 -6.34
C LEU A 163 -3.50 -23.49 -6.32
N LYS A 164 -4.09 -24.02 -7.39
CA LYS A 164 -4.44 -25.43 -7.49
C LYS A 164 -3.22 -26.34 -7.29
N GLU A 165 -2.11 -26.07 -7.99
CA GLU A 165 -0.84 -26.80 -7.80
C GLU A 165 -0.38 -26.79 -6.34
N LYS A 166 -0.47 -25.63 -5.67
CA LYS A 166 -0.10 -25.50 -4.26
C LYS A 166 -1.04 -26.27 -3.33
N LEU A 167 -2.34 -26.25 -3.60
CA LEU A 167 -3.34 -26.98 -2.83
C LEU A 167 -3.21 -28.48 -3.01
N ASP A 168 -2.88 -28.95 -4.22
CA ASP A 168 -2.67 -30.37 -4.50
C ASP A 168 -1.48 -30.95 -3.73
N GLN A 169 -0.49 -30.11 -3.39
CA GLN A 169 0.65 -30.46 -2.55
C GLN A 169 0.36 -30.35 -1.04
N SER A 170 -0.79 -29.80 -0.66
CA SER A 170 -1.17 -29.64 0.75
C SER A 170 -1.83 -30.91 1.30
N SER A 171 -1.88 -31.03 2.63
CA SER A 171 -2.58 -32.11 3.33
C SER A 171 -4.09 -31.88 3.47
N LEU A 172 -4.65 -30.89 2.75
CA LEU A 172 -6.09 -30.58 2.79
C LEU A 172 -6.90 -31.68 2.09
N SER A 173 -8.13 -31.89 2.55
CA SER A 173 -9.09 -32.75 1.86
C SER A 173 -9.55 -32.13 0.54
N GLU A 174 -10.01 -32.96 -0.40
CA GLU A 174 -10.51 -32.49 -1.70
C GLU A 174 -11.67 -31.48 -1.57
N SER A 175 -12.52 -31.62 -0.54
CA SER A 175 -13.58 -30.65 -0.25
C SER A 175 -13.02 -29.29 0.21
N GLU A 176 -11.97 -29.29 1.03
CA GLU A 176 -11.31 -28.06 1.47
C GLU A 176 -10.57 -27.37 0.32
N LYS A 177 -9.88 -28.14 -0.53
CA LYS A 177 -9.23 -27.63 -1.74
C LYS A 177 -10.25 -26.99 -2.69
N THR A 178 -11.35 -27.69 -2.96
CA THR A 178 -12.43 -27.19 -3.83
C THR A 178 -13.06 -25.92 -3.26
N HIS A 179 -13.27 -25.86 -1.94
CA HIS A 179 -13.78 -24.67 -1.29
C HIS A 179 -12.81 -23.48 -1.45
N GLN A 180 -11.51 -23.68 -1.22
CA GLN A 180 -10.51 -22.63 -1.40
C GLN A 180 -10.41 -22.16 -2.86
N LEU A 181 -10.50 -23.06 -3.84
CA LEU A 181 -10.51 -22.70 -5.26
C LEU A 181 -11.76 -21.92 -5.67
N ASN A 182 -12.95 -22.30 -5.18
CA ASN A 182 -14.18 -21.56 -5.48
C ASN A 182 -14.14 -20.15 -4.89
N LEU A 183 -13.66 -20.02 -3.65
CA LEU A 183 -13.42 -18.71 -3.04
C LEU A 183 -12.35 -17.90 -3.80
N PHE A 184 -11.39 -18.58 -4.45
CA PHE A 184 -10.40 -17.94 -5.31
C PHE A 184 -10.98 -17.46 -6.64
N GLY A 185 -11.91 -18.21 -7.24
CA GLY A 185 -12.54 -17.87 -8.52
C GLY A 185 -13.20 -16.49 -8.53
N ASP A 186 -13.67 -16.03 -7.36
CA ASP A 186 -14.31 -14.73 -7.16
C ASP A 186 -13.32 -13.58 -6.86
N ILE A 187 -12.01 -13.82 -6.91
CA ILE A 187 -11.01 -12.83 -6.49
C ILE A 187 -10.84 -11.70 -7.50
N TYR A 188 -11.05 -10.49 -6.98
CA TYR A 188 -10.71 -9.24 -7.65
C TYR A 188 -9.21 -8.94 -7.46
N LEU A 189 -8.44 -9.03 -8.55
CA LEU A 189 -7.02 -8.62 -8.60
C LEU A 189 -6.80 -7.19 -8.06
N ASP A 190 -7.84 -6.37 -8.03
CA ASP A 190 -7.80 -5.01 -7.47
C ASP A 190 -7.63 -4.96 -5.94
N ARG A 191 -7.85 -6.06 -5.22
CA ARG A 191 -7.90 -6.09 -3.74
C ARG A 191 -6.89 -7.04 -3.11
N LEU A 192 -6.18 -7.82 -3.91
CA LEU A 192 -5.21 -8.78 -3.39
C LEU A 192 -3.97 -8.04 -2.86
N PRO A 193 -3.50 -8.34 -1.63
CA PRO A 193 -2.18 -7.92 -1.19
C PRO A 193 -1.12 -8.67 -1.97
N PHE A 194 -0.11 -7.94 -2.45
CA PHE A 194 0.94 -8.49 -3.29
C PHE A 194 2.26 -7.76 -3.05
N SER A 195 3.35 -8.43 -3.40
CA SER A 195 4.70 -7.85 -3.39
C SER A 195 5.52 -8.48 -4.51
N TYR A 196 6.61 -7.83 -4.87
CA TYR A 196 7.49 -8.27 -5.93
C TYR A 196 8.93 -8.06 -5.49
N GLU A 197 9.65 -9.16 -5.35
CA GLU A 197 11.05 -9.21 -4.94
C GLU A 197 11.69 -10.49 -5.46
N ASP A 198 13.01 -10.48 -5.65
CA ASP A 198 13.80 -11.65 -6.08
C ASP A 198 13.21 -12.36 -7.31
N SER A 199 12.80 -11.58 -8.32
CA SER A 199 12.19 -12.08 -9.56
C SER A 199 10.92 -12.93 -9.35
N GLN A 200 10.22 -12.72 -8.22
CA GLN A 200 8.99 -13.44 -7.88
C GLN A 200 7.87 -12.47 -7.51
N LEU A 201 6.70 -12.70 -8.09
CA LEU A 201 5.46 -12.11 -7.61
C LEU A 201 4.95 -12.96 -6.43
N LYS A 202 4.79 -12.31 -5.28
CA LYS A 202 4.17 -12.92 -4.09
C LYS A 202 2.77 -12.37 -3.92
N VAL A 203 1.76 -13.23 -4.02
CA VAL A 203 0.36 -12.88 -3.84
C VAL A 203 -0.14 -13.50 -2.54
N LYS A 204 -0.65 -12.66 -1.63
CA LYS A 204 -1.22 -13.14 -0.36
C LYS A 204 -2.71 -13.32 -0.49
N ILE A 205 -3.19 -14.46 -0.03
CA ILE A 205 -4.59 -14.83 0.00
C ILE A 205 -4.95 -15.01 1.47
N VAL A 206 -5.82 -14.15 1.99
CA VAL A 206 -6.26 -14.19 3.39
C VAL A 206 -7.72 -14.63 3.40
N GLN A 207 -8.01 -15.72 4.12
CA GLN A 207 -9.36 -16.25 4.31
C GLN A 207 -9.57 -16.57 5.79
N GLY A 208 -10.37 -15.76 6.47
CA GLY A 208 -10.56 -15.88 7.92
C GLY A 208 -9.23 -15.74 8.66
N SER A 209 -8.80 -16.80 9.35
CA SER A 209 -7.50 -16.88 10.03
C SER A 209 -6.39 -17.55 9.21
N GLN A 210 -6.70 -18.07 8.01
CA GLN A 210 -5.72 -18.73 7.15
C GLN A 210 -5.13 -17.75 6.13
N GLU A 211 -3.81 -17.73 6.04
CA GLU A 211 -3.06 -16.96 5.04
C GLU A 211 -2.26 -17.92 4.16
N THR A 212 -2.52 -17.87 2.85
CA THR A 212 -1.76 -18.61 1.83
C THR A 212 -1.03 -17.60 0.95
N THR A 213 0.30 -17.70 0.87
CA THR A 213 1.10 -16.89 -0.06
C THR A 213 1.46 -17.71 -1.29
N LEU A 214 1.08 -17.27 -2.48
CA LEU A 214 1.57 -17.82 -3.76
C LEU A 214 2.84 -17.09 -4.14
N SER A 215 3.89 -17.83 -4.48
CA SER A 215 5.13 -17.29 -5.02
C SER A 215 5.26 -17.76 -6.46
N ILE A 216 5.33 -16.83 -7.40
CA ILE A 216 5.28 -17.11 -8.83
C ILE A 216 6.49 -16.45 -9.47
N PRO A 217 7.36 -17.22 -10.15
CA PRO A 217 8.44 -16.65 -10.94
C PRO A 217 7.88 -15.69 -11.99
N ILE A 218 8.48 -14.50 -12.09
CA ILE A 218 8.01 -13.47 -13.03
C ILE A 218 8.07 -13.94 -14.48
N SER A 219 8.99 -14.84 -14.81
CA SER A 219 9.08 -15.46 -16.13
C SER A 219 7.82 -16.22 -16.54
N GLU A 220 7.09 -16.81 -15.60
CA GLU A 220 5.82 -17.47 -15.88
C GLU A 220 4.70 -16.48 -16.21
N LEU A 221 4.87 -15.21 -15.85
CA LEU A 221 3.89 -14.14 -16.06
C LEU A 221 4.19 -13.30 -17.31
N TYR A 222 5.34 -13.49 -17.96
CA TYR A 222 5.72 -12.72 -19.17
C TYR A 222 4.63 -12.63 -20.26
N PRO A 223 3.83 -13.67 -20.56
CA PRO A 223 2.79 -13.57 -21.59
C PRO A 223 1.70 -12.52 -21.28
N VAL A 224 1.49 -12.17 -20.01
CA VAL A 224 0.39 -11.32 -19.55
C VAL A 224 0.86 -10.08 -18.78
N LEU A 225 2.17 -9.88 -18.65
CA LEU A 225 2.76 -8.86 -17.79
C LEU A 225 2.82 -7.50 -18.48
N ASN A 226 2.49 -6.44 -17.74
CA ASN A 226 2.75 -5.08 -18.18
C ASN A 226 4.19 -4.69 -17.84
N SER A 227 5.05 -4.72 -18.87
CA SER A 227 6.50 -4.55 -18.72
C SER A 227 6.94 -3.16 -18.26
N ASP A 228 6.05 -2.17 -18.30
CA ASP A 228 6.31 -0.84 -17.73
C ASP A 228 6.62 -0.88 -16.23
N TYR A 229 6.09 -1.87 -15.52
CA TYR A 229 6.21 -2.01 -14.06
C TYR A 229 7.21 -3.10 -13.64
N LEU A 230 7.80 -3.81 -14.59
CA LEU A 230 8.78 -4.88 -14.33
C LEU A 230 9.99 -4.33 -13.58
N SER A 231 10.63 -5.10 -12.70
CA SER A 231 11.83 -4.63 -12.00
C SER A 231 12.99 -4.47 -12.99
N GLU A 232 13.93 -3.57 -12.72
CA GLU A 232 15.13 -3.42 -13.57
C GLU A 232 15.92 -4.74 -13.74
N ALA A 233 15.93 -5.58 -12.70
CA ALA A 233 16.62 -6.88 -12.74
C ALA A 233 15.97 -7.87 -13.72
N ASP A 234 14.66 -7.75 -13.96
CA ASP A 234 13.90 -8.70 -14.78
C ASP A 234 13.71 -8.25 -16.23
N VAL A 235 14.06 -6.99 -16.56
CA VAL A 235 13.96 -6.44 -17.92
C VAL A 235 14.73 -7.25 -18.95
N ALA A 236 15.93 -7.74 -18.60
CA ALA A 236 16.74 -8.53 -19.51
C ALA A 236 16.07 -9.86 -19.86
N GLY A 237 15.59 -10.61 -18.85
CA GLY A 237 14.89 -11.87 -19.06
C GLY A 237 13.60 -11.71 -19.87
N TYR A 238 12.88 -10.60 -19.69
CA TYR A 238 11.70 -10.32 -20.51
C TYR A 238 12.05 -10.05 -21.98
N LYS A 239 13.16 -9.34 -22.25
CA LYS A 239 13.63 -9.12 -23.63
C LYS A 239 14.04 -10.42 -24.31
N GLU A 240 14.72 -11.32 -23.61
CA GLU A 240 15.08 -12.64 -24.12
C GLU A 240 13.84 -13.45 -24.50
N TYR A 241 12.82 -13.44 -23.63
CA TYR A 241 11.52 -14.07 -23.92
C TYR A 241 10.87 -13.53 -25.21
N LEU A 242 10.87 -12.20 -25.41
CA LEU A 242 10.32 -11.60 -26.62
C LEU A 242 11.10 -12.00 -27.88
N GLN A 243 12.43 -12.13 -27.80
CA GLN A 243 13.26 -12.59 -28.91
C GLN A 243 12.96 -14.06 -29.26
N GLU A 244 12.79 -14.91 -28.25
CA GLU A 244 12.43 -16.32 -28.45
C GLU A 244 11.06 -16.47 -29.12
N LEU A 245 10.07 -15.67 -28.71
CA LEU A 245 8.76 -15.63 -29.37
C LEU A 245 8.88 -15.25 -30.84
N GLU A 246 9.62 -14.19 -31.15
CA GLU A 246 9.81 -13.71 -32.52
C GLU A 246 10.51 -14.76 -33.39
N GLU A 247 11.52 -15.46 -32.86
CA GLU A 247 12.15 -16.58 -33.54
C GLU A 247 11.19 -17.73 -33.81
N LEU A 248 10.36 -18.06 -32.83
CA LEU A 248 9.38 -19.15 -32.94
C LEU A 248 8.32 -18.84 -33.99
N GLU A 249 7.87 -17.59 -34.07
CA GLU A 249 6.98 -17.09 -35.13
C GLU A 249 7.65 -17.13 -36.51
N ARG A 250 8.90 -16.67 -36.64
CA ARG A 250 9.67 -16.77 -37.89
C ARG A 250 9.78 -18.22 -38.37
N ARG A 251 10.09 -19.16 -37.48
CA ARG A 251 10.21 -20.60 -37.81
C ARG A 251 8.86 -21.20 -38.23
N LYS A 252 7.76 -20.83 -37.58
CA LYS A 252 6.40 -21.26 -37.96
C LYS A 252 6.02 -20.76 -39.35
N THR A 253 6.24 -19.47 -39.62
CA THR A 253 5.95 -18.87 -40.93
C THR A 253 6.80 -19.49 -42.03
N ALA A 254 8.09 -19.75 -41.78
CA ALA A 254 8.97 -20.41 -42.76
C ALA A 254 8.55 -21.86 -43.06
N ARG A 255 8.09 -22.63 -42.07
CA ARG A 255 7.60 -24.01 -42.27
C ARG A 255 6.29 -24.07 -43.07
N ASN A 256 5.43 -23.07 -42.93
CA ASN A 256 4.16 -23.01 -43.67
C ASN A 256 4.33 -22.64 -45.16
N ILE A 257 5.51 -22.23 -45.61
CA ILE A 257 5.80 -21.84 -47.01
C ILE A 257 6.40 -23.02 -47.82
N SER A 258 6.50 -24.22 -47.24
CA SER A 258 6.92 -25.44 -47.93
C SER A 258 5.87 -25.88 -48.99
N LEU A 259 5.99 -25.38 -50.23
CA LEU A 259 5.24 -25.90 -51.39
C LEU A 259 5.63 -27.36 -51.68
N THR A 260 4.68 -28.27 -51.48
CA THR A 260 4.74 -29.63 -52.03
C THR A 260 4.28 -29.60 -53.49
N PHE A 261 5.19 -29.86 -54.43
CA PHE A 261 4.84 -30.23 -55.80
C PHE A 261 4.80 -31.76 -55.87
N ASP A 262 3.62 -32.35 -55.80
CA ASP A 262 3.45 -33.82 -55.85
C ASP A 262 2.79 -34.34 -57.14
N ASP A 263 2.53 -33.50 -58.13
CA ASP A 263 2.17 -33.98 -59.47
C ASP A 263 2.62 -32.96 -60.52
N GLY A 264 3.70 -33.28 -61.24
CA GLY A 264 3.98 -32.65 -62.52
C GLY A 264 2.96 -33.15 -63.55
N PRO A 265 2.39 -32.29 -64.41
CA PRO A 265 1.40 -32.73 -65.40
C PRO A 265 2.05 -33.60 -66.49
N ILE A 266 1.48 -34.80 -66.64
CA ILE A 266 1.47 -35.79 -67.75
C ILE A 266 2.63 -35.75 -68.76
#